data_AF-A0A848H7A7-F1
#
_entry.id   AF-A0A848H7A7-F1
#
_cell.length_a   1.000
_cell.length_b   1.000
_cell.length_c   1.000
_cell.angle_alpha   90.00
_cell.angle_beta   90.00
_cell.angle_gamma   90.00
#
_symmetry.space_group_name_H-M   'P 1'
#
loop_
_entity.id
_entity.type
_entity.pdbx_description
1 polymer ?
#
loop_
_entity_poly.entity_id
_entity_poly.type
_entity_poly.pdbx_seq_one_letter_code
_entity_poly.pdbx_strand_id
1 'polypeptide(L)'
;MHRRSILSLGLAVAVAAAAPFAQAKTQHHGHASAQRPASAVVTPYPADPTQHMNQLNGDTSAPVLAEGAKGPAVVRAQVMLDRAWFSPGEIDGVFSTNMKHAVAAFQLARGLPTSGRIDAATWGALGQQQAPVFGTYVVTPQDMAGPYVKIPDDPVEESRLPTLGYQNPEEALGERFHVSPRLLAALNKDRPLREGQMIVVPDVLKAQALAGKATGIRIAKSERMLYLLGEGDKVIGAFPVSFGGAENPLQPGQMSIVTKVMNPNYSYDPSLLKNPKADEKLRLPPGPNNPVGVVWLGLSKEHWGIHGTAEPSQMARVQTNGCVRLTNWDVSRLATVADKGMAVDVQA
;
A
#
# COMPACT_ATOMS: atom_id res chain seq x y z
N MET A 1 -74.20 10.11 36.37
CA MET A 1 -73.38 10.92 37.31
C MET A 1 -72.10 11.29 36.57
N HIS A 2 -71.94 12.56 36.15
CA HIS A 2 -70.95 13.52 36.68
C HIS A 2 -69.47 13.14 36.42
N ARG A 3 -68.60 13.96 35.79
CA ARG A 3 -68.74 15.27 35.09
C ARG A 3 -67.56 15.43 34.09
N ARG A 4 -67.68 16.31 33.07
CA ARG A 4 -66.63 16.64 32.07
C ARG A 4 -66.04 18.07 32.27
N SER A 5 -64.75 18.25 31.96
CA SER A 5 -63.99 19.46 31.54
C SER A 5 -62.65 18.99 30.89
N ILE A 6 -62.06 19.47 29.78
CA ILE A 6 -62.30 20.57 28.81
C ILE A 6 -61.66 21.95 29.18
N LEU A 7 -60.97 22.59 28.19
CA LEU A 7 -60.47 24.00 28.07
C LEU A 7 -59.16 24.38 28.83
N SER A 8 -58.23 25.22 28.33
CA SER A 8 -58.15 26.05 27.09
C SER A 8 -56.71 26.28 26.57
N LEU A 9 -56.59 26.76 25.32
CA LEU A 9 -55.41 27.37 24.70
C LEU A 9 -55.28 28.87 25.11
N GLY A 10 -54.08 29.47 25.07
CA GLY A 10 -53.92 30.92 25.29
C GLY A 10 -52.49 31.46 25.04
N LEU A 11 -52.37 32.48 24.19
CA LEU A 11 -51.13 33.11 23.71
C LEU A 11 -51.19 34.62 23.95
N ALA A 12 -50.08 35.29 24.33
CA ALA A 12 -49.59 36.58 23.74
C ALA A 12 -48.69 37.46 24.67
N VAL A 13 -47.50 37.80 24.14
CA VAL A 13 -46.87 39.14 24.02
C VAL A 13 -46.73 40.11 25.23
N ALA A 14 -45.48 40.54 25.47
CA ALA A 14 -45.11 41.89 25.91
C ALA A 14 -43.71 42.28 25.34
N VAL A 15 -43.38 43.58 25.27
CA VAL A 15 -42.35 44.15 24.36
C VAL A 15 -41.34 45.08 25.06
N ALA A 16 -40.05 44.91 24.70
CA ALA A 16 -38.89 45.84 24.61
C ALA A 16 -38.34 46.71 25.78
N ALA A 17 -36.98 46.77 25.78
CA ALA A 17 -36.08 47.93 26.04
C ALA A 17 -35.97 48.50 27.48
N ALA A 18 -34.81 48.88 28.07
CA ALA A 18 -33.46 49.21 27.58
C ALA A 18 -32.43 49.31 28.74
N ALA A 19 -31.14 48.99 28.47
CA ALA A 19 -29.88 49.54 29.06
C ALA A 19 -29.65 49.57 30.60
N PRO A 20 -28.40 49.77 31.12
CA PRO A 20 -27.12 49.98 30.45
C PRO A 20 -26.01 48.94 30.77
N PHE A 21 -24.88 49.05 30.08
CA PHE A 21 -23.63 48.33 30.39
C PHE A 21 -22.99 48.84 31.70
N ALA A 22 -22.55 47.92 32.56
CA ALA A 22 -21.56 48.18 33.62
C ALA A 22 -20.57 47.01 33.71
N GLN A 23 -19.28 47.30 33.67
CA GLN A 23 -18.22 46.28 33.75
C GLN A 23 -18.06 45.77 35.18
N ALA A 24 -18.13 44.46 35.38
CA ALA A 24 -17.72 43.79 36.61
C ALA A 24 -16.48 42.92 36.33
N LYS A 25 -15.38 43.17 37.04
CA LYS A 25 -14.19 42.32 37.03
C LYS A 25 -14.48 41.04 37.84
N THR A 26 -14.27 39.87 37.25
CA THR A 26 -14.24 38.59 37.98
C THR A 26 -12.82 38.06 38.09
N GLN A 27 -12.48 37.54 39.27
CA GLN A 27 -11.14 37.04 39.60
C GLN A 27 -10.93 35.60 39.12
N HIS A 28 -9.68 35.24 38.86
CA HIS A 28 -9.29 33.91 38.39
C HIS A 28 -9.42 32.83 39.48
N HIS A 29 -10.06 31.72 39.13
CA HIS A 29 -9.75 30.40 39.69
C HIS A 29 -9.21 29.51 38.59
N GLY A 30 -8.06 28.89 38.84
CA GLY A 30 -7.30 28.17 37.83
C GLY A 30 -7.95 26.84 37.46
N HIS A 31 -8.24 26.64 36.17
CA HIS A 31 -8.42 25.31 35.61
C HIS A 31 -7.06 24.74 35.21
N ALA A 32 -6.78 23.51 35.65
CA ALA A 32 -5.62 22.77 35.18
C ALA A 32 -5.75 22.53 33.67
N SER A 33 -4.92 23.20 32.88
CA SER A 33 -4.92 23.05 31.43
C SER A 33 -4.39 21.66 31.07
N ALA A 34 -5.24 20.82 30.48
CA ALA A 34 -4.80 19.60 29.82
C ALA A 34 -3.81 19.99 28.71
N GLN A 35 -2.54 19.62 28.88
CA GLN A 35 -1.49 19.92 27.91
C GLN A 35 -1.85 19.28 26.57
N ARG A 36 -2.04 20.11 25.54
CA ARG A 36 -2.06 19.64 24.15
C ARG A 36 -0.76 18.88 23.89
N PRO A 37 -0.79 17.69 23.25
CA PRO A 37 0.45 17.03 22.87
C PRO A 37 1.28 17.99 22.01
N ALA A 38 2.56 18.13 22.36
CA ALA A 38 3.44 19.07 21.69
C ALA A 38 3.44 18.81 20.18
N SER A 39 3.19 19.85 19.38
CA SER A 39 3.41 19.78 17.94
C SER A 39 4.84 19.33 17.70
N ALA A 40 5.02 18.15 17.10
CA ALA A 40 6.34 17.64 16.77
C ALA A 40 7.05 18.69 15.91
N VAL A 41 8.17 19.22 16.40
CA VAL A 41 9.00 20.16 15.65
C VAL A 41 9.51 19.39 14.43
N VAL A 42 8.99 19.74 13.25
CA VAL A 42 9.51 19.23 11.99
C VAL A 42 10.88 19.86 11.81
N THR A 43 11.91 19.16 12.28
CA THR A 43 13.29 19.54 12.02
C THR A 43 13.49 19.56 10.50
N PRO A 44 14.02 20.66 9.93
CA PRO A 44 14.30 20.70 8.51
C PRO A 44 15.32 19.60 8.17
N TYR A 45 15.10 18.89 7.07
CA TYR A 45 15.99 17.82 6.66
C TYR A 45 17.39 18.35 6.34
N PRO A 46 18.48 17.65 6.73
CA PRO A 46 19.84 18.02 6.35
C PRO A 46 19.98 18.14 4.84
N ALA A 47 20.73 19.14 4.38
CA ALA A 47 21.00 19.35 2.95
C ALA A 47 21.76 18.16 2.33
N ASP A 48 22.74 17.62 3.06
CA ASP A 48 23.49 16.42 2.70
C ASP A 48 22.59 15.16 2.81
N PRO A 49 22.38 14.41 1.71
CA PRO A 49 21.60 13.17 1.70
C PRO A 49 22.15 12.09 2.63
N THR A 50 23.47 11.99 2.79
CA THR A 50 24.12 11.02 3.67
C THR A 50 23.86 11.36 5.13
N GLN A 51 23.93 12.64 5.49
CA GLN A 51 23.55 13.09 6.84
C GLN A 51 22.06 12.85 7.12
N HIS A 52 21.19 13.13 6.14
CA HIS A 52 19.76 12.87 6.28
C HIS A 52 19.46 11.36 6.43
N MET A 53 20.06 10.51 5.59
CA MET A 53 19.98 9.05 5.70
C MET A 53 20.46 8.57 7.08
N ASN A 54 21.58 9.09 7.57
CA ASN A 54 22.11 8.75 8.89
C ASN A 54 21.17 9.18 10.02
N GLN A 55 20.54 10.36 9.92
CA GLN A 55 19.54 10.82 10.88
C GLN A 55 18.30 9.90 10.91
N LEU A 56 17.78 9.49 9.75
CA LEU A 56 16.62 8.60 9.65
C LEU A 56 16.91 7.19 10.19
N ASN A 57 18.10 6.65 9.93
CA ASN A 57 18.55 5.36 10.44
C ASN A 57 18.93 5.42 11.93
N GLY A 58 19.36 6.59 12.44
CA GLY A 58 19.69 6.84 13.83
C GLY A 58 18.48 6.98 14.76
N ASP A 59 17.29 7.27 14.23
CA ASP A 59 16.03 7.16 14.98
C ASP A 59 15.66 5.68 15.16
N THR A 60 16.13 5.08 16.24
CA THR A 60 15.81 3.70 16.64
C THR A 60 14.55 3.61 17.52
N SER A 61 13.67 4.62 17.50
CA SER A 61 12.43 4.56 18.29
C SER A 61 11.55 3.38 17.88
N ALA A 62 11.04 2.65 18.88
CA ALA A 62 10.19 1.48 18.73
C ALA A 62 8.79 1.71 19.34
N PRO A 63 8.04 2.76 18.91
CA PRO A 63 6.70 3.04 19.44
C PRO A 63 5.72 1.94 19.04
N VAL A 64 4.64 1.77 19.80
CA VAL A 64 3.54 0.90 19.36
C VAL A 64 2.90 1.50 18.11
N LEU A 65 2.95 0.78 17.00
CA LEU A 65 2.31 1.18 15.74
C LEU A 65 1.02 0.39 15.50
N ALA A 66 0.00 1.09 15.02
CA ALA A 66 -1.30 0.52 14.68
C ALA A 66 -1.92 1.32 13.52
N GLU A 67 -3.02 0.80 12.97
CA GLU A 67 -3.78 1.38 11.86
C GLU A 67 -4.05 2.89 12.05
N GLY A 68 -3.71 3.68 11.03
CA GLY A 68 -3.80 5.15 11.05
C GLY A 68 -2.53 5.89 11.53
N ALA A 69 -1.56 5.20 12.14
CA ALA A 69 -0.25 5.79 12.50
C ALA A 69 0.52 6.27 11.25
N LYS A 70 1.39 7.27 11.41
CA LYS A 70 2.18 7.88 10.31
C LYS A 70 3.58 8.28 10.76
N GLY A 71 4.49 8.45 9.80
CA GLY A 71 5.81 9.05 10.01
C GLY A 71 6.99 8.07 9.97
N PRO A 72 8.21 8.49 10.36
CA PRO A 72 9.44 7.73 10.12
C PRO A 72 9.41 6.29 10.66
N ALA A 73 8.87 6.07 11.86
CA ALA A 73 8.73 4.73 12.43
C ALA A 73 7.86 3.80 11.56
N VAL A 74 6.80 4.33 10.94
CA VAL A 74 5.96 3.55 10.02
C VAL A 74 6.75 3.19 8.77
N VAL A 75 7.50 4.14 8.19
CA VAL A 75 8.36 3.87 7.02
C VAL A 75 9.43 2.81 7.34
N ARG A 76 10.09 2.89 8.50
CA ARG A 76 11.05 1.87 8.95
C ARG A 76 10.42 0.49 8.99
N ALA A 77 9.24 0.38 9.61
CA ALA A 77 8.49 -0.87 9.67
C ALA A 77 8.08 -1.39 8.28
N GLN A 78 7.61 -0.52 7.39
CA GLN A 78 7.27 -0.87 6.01
C GLN A 78 8.47 -1.47 5.26
N VAL A 79 9.68 -0.88 5.36
CA VAL A 79 10.90 -1.43 4.74
C VAL A 79 11.31 -2.77 5.36
N MET A 80 11.25 -2.90 6.68
CA MET A 80 11.60 -4.16 7.36
C MET A 80 10.65 -5.31 6.98
N LEU A 81 9.36 -5.01 6.86
CA LEU A 81 8.31 -5.93 6.42
C LEU A 81 8.50 -6.36 4.96
N ASP A 82 8.74 -5.42 4.04
CA ASP A 82 9.04 -5.72 2.63
C ASP A 82 10.26 -6.66 2.50
N ARG A 83 11.39 -6.29 3.12
CA ARG A 83 12.62 -7.09 3.11
C ARG A 83 12.44 -8.51 3.67
N ALA A 84 11.45 -8.69 4.55
CA ALA A 84 11.14 -9.95 5.21
C ALA A 84 10.12 -10.82 4.45
N TRP A 85 9.71 -10.44 3.24
CA TRP A 85 8.65 -11.08 2.42
C TRP A 85 7.22 -10.92 2.97
N PHE A 86 6.97 -9.91 3.82
CA PHE A 86 5.63 -9.57 4.31
C PHE A 86 5.25 -8.17 3.82
N SER A 87 4.95 -8.05 2.53
CA SER A 87 4.80 -6.75 1.87
C SER A 87 3.75 -5.86 2.56
N PRO A 88 4.07 -4.60 2.88
CA PRO A 88 3.08 -3.61 3.34
C PRO A 88 2.24 -3.04 2.18
N GLY A 89 2.54 -3.39 0.94
CA GLY A 89 2.15 -2.66 -0.27
C GLY A 89 3.11 -1.52 -0.56
N GLU A 90 2.60 -0.43 -1.13
CA GLU A 90 3.37 0.80 -1.38
C GLU A 90 3.88 1.42 -0.07
N ILE A 91 5.17 1.76 -0.01
CA ILE A 91 5.78 2.46 1.12
C ILE A 91 5.38 3.94 1.03
N ASP A 92 4.37 4.31 1.82
CA ASP A 92 3.73 5.64 1.85
C ASP A 92 3.88 6.37 3.19
N GLY A 93 4.44 5.71 4.21
CA GLY A 93 4.57 6.23 5.58
C GLY A 93 3.27 6.28 6.36
N VAL A 94 2.24 5.50 5.95
CA VAL A 94 0.94 5.36 6.61
C VAL A 94 0.69 3.90 6.97
N PHE A 95 0.30 3.66 8.22
CA PHE A 95 -0.08 2.33 8.68
C PHE A 95 -1.48 1.99 8.17
N SER A 96 -1.54 1.39 6.99
CA SER A 96 -2.77 0.97 6.31
C SER A 96 -3.34 -0.34 6.86
N THR A 97 -4.57 -0.68 6.47
CA THR A 97 -5.17 -1.99 6.72
C THR A 97 -4.34 -3.13 6.08
N ASN A 98 -3.69 -2.88 4.94
CA ASN A 98 -2.77 -3.83 4.31
C ASN A 98 -1.55 -4.10 5.21
N MET A 99 -0.95 -3.03 5.72
CA MET A 99 0.19 -3.14 6.66
C MET A 99 -0.21 -3.88 7.94
N LYS A 100 -1.42 -3.68 8.46
CA LYS A 100 -1.95 -4.44 9.61
C LYS A 100 -2.00 -5.94 9.33
N HIS A 101 -2.48 -6.35 8.16
CA HIS A 101 -2.55 -7.77 7.80
C HIS A 101 -1.15 -8.34 7.50
N ALA A 102 -0.26 -7.58 6.88
CA ALA A 102 1.15 -7.95 6.72
C ALA A 102 1.88 -8.13 8.08
N VAL A 103 1.60 -7.27 9.06
CA VAL A 103 2.11 -7.39 10.44
C VAL A 103 1.55 -8.63 11.13
N ALA A 104 0.24 -8.91 10.99
CA ALA A 104 -0.37 -10.12 11.55
C ALA A 104 0.21 -11.41 10.92
N ALA A 105 0.44 -11.40 9.60
CA ALA A 105 1.09 -12.48 8.87
C ALA A 105 2.54 -12.70 9.32
N PHE A 106 3.31 -11.62 9.50
CA PHE A 106 4.67 -11.67 10.04
C PHE A 106 4.68 -12.21 11.48
N GLN A 107 3.77 -11.74 12.33
CA GLN A 107 3.60 -12.24 13.71
C GLN A 107 3.33 -13.75 13.71
N LEU A 108 2.40 -14.22 12.89
CA LEU A 108 2.08 -15.64 12.74
C LEU A 108 3.32 -16.46 12.33
N ALA A 109 4.04 -16.02 11.30
CA ALA A 109 5.25 -16.69 10.80
C ALA A 109 6.39 -16.76 11.84
N ARG A 110 6.42 -15.82 12.79
CA ARG A 110 7.39 -15.71 13.88
C ARG A 110 6.90 -16.29 15.22
N GLY A 111 5.70 -16.86 15.28
CA GLY A 111 5.12 -17.41 16.51
C GLY A 111 4.76 -16.36 17.57
N LEU A 112 4.53 -15.11 17.16
CA LEU A 112 4.11 -14.00 18.01
C LEU A 112 2.57 -13.90 18.06
N PRO A 113 1.99 -13.27 19.11
CA PRO A 113 0.57 -12.93 19.12
C PRO A 113 0.17 -12.07 17.91
N THR A 114 -0.82 -12.54 17.14
CA THR A 114 -1.27 -11.97 15.85
C THR A 114 -2.17 -10.74 16.03
N SER A 115 -1.64 -9.70 16.67
CA SER A 115 -2.40 -8.48 16.96
C SER A 115 -2.57 -7.52 15.78
N GLY A 116 -1.77 -7.66 14.72
CA GLY A 116 -1.72 -6.71 13.59
C GLY A 116 -1.15 -5.33 13.96
N ARG A 117 -0.66 -5.16 15.19
CA ARG A 117 0.02 -3.95 15.69
C ARG A 117 1.49 -4.29 15.90
N ILE A 118 2.39 -3.32 15.67
CA ILE A 118 3.82 -3.52 15.95
C ILE A 118 4.08 -3.05 17.37
N ASP A 119 4.29 -4.00 18.27
CA ASP A 119 4.70 -3.80 19.66
C ASP A 119 6.21 -4.06 19.83
N ALA A 120 6.72 -4.02 21.07
CA ALA A 120 8.14 -4.24 21.36
C ALA A 120 8.64 -5.63 20.91
N ALA A 121 7.82 -6.68 21.02
CA ALA A 121 8.19 -8.03 20.57
C ALA A 121 8.27 -8.09 19.04
N THR A 122 7.32 -7.47 18.34
CA THR A 122 7.28 -7.38 16.88
C THR A 122 8.45 -6.55 16.34
N TRP A 123 8.78 -5.42 17.00
CA TRP A 123 9.98 -4.64 16.70
C TRP A 123 11.26 -5.45 16.91
N GLY A 124 11.37 -6.20 18.00
CA GLY A 124 12.51 -7.08 18.26
C GLY A 124 12.68 -8.15 17.16
N ALA A 125 11.58 -8.72 16.66
CA ALA A 125 11.60 -9.70 15.57
C ALA A 125 11.95 -9.09 14.20
N LEU A 126 11.46 -7.88 13.89
CA LEU A 126 11.83 -7.14 12.66
C LEU A 126 13.29 -6.67 12.69
N GLY A 127 13.78 -6.24 13.87
CA GLY A 127 15.09 -5.64 14.07
C GLY A 127 16.28 -6.60 14.10
N GLN A 128 16.07 -7.92 14.07
CA GLN A 128 17.15 -8.92 14.21
C GLN A 128 18.26 -8.82 13.15
N GLN A 129 18.03 -8.13 12.03
CA GLN A 129 18.98 -8.01 10.94
C GLN A 129 19.78 -6.70 10.94
N GLN A 130 19.45 -5.73 11.82
CA GLN A 130 20.20 -4.49 12.14
C GLN A 130 20.71 -3.63 10.95
N ALA A 131 20.30 -3.93 9.72
CA ALA A 131 20.72 -3.24 8.52
C ALA A 131 19.99 -1.88 8.38
N PRO A 132 20.68 -0.80 7.94
CA PRO A 132 20.06 0.45 7.55
C PRO A 132 18.84 0.23 6.65
N VAL A 133 17.73 0.91 6.94
CA VAL A 133 16.46 0.81 6.19
C VAL A 133 16.27 1.96 5.20
N PHE A 134 17.05 3.03 5.35
CA PHE A 134 17.25 4.06 4.34
C PHE A 134 18.65 3.96 3.76
N GLY A 135 18.75 4.16 2.45
CA GLY A 135 20.01 4.27 1.70
C GLY A 135 20.08 5.59 0.93
N THR A 136 21.24 5.88 0.37
CA THR A 136 21.40 6.93 -0.64
C THR A 136 21.48 6.31 -2.04
N TYR A 137 20.84 6.94 -3.02
CA TYR A 137 20.93 6.60 -4.43
C TYR A 137 21.39 7.83 -5.23
N VAL A 138 22.25 7.65 -6.24
CA VAL A 138 22.60 8.71 -7.18
C VAL A 138 21.75 8.52 -8.42
N VAL A 139 20.90 9.52 -8.72
CA VAL A 139 20.05 9.52 -9.91
C VAL A 139 20.95 9.51 -11.15
N THR A 140 20.85 8.46 -11.96
CA THR A 140 21.71 8.25 -13.13
C THR A 140 21.17 9.01 -14.35
N PRO A 141 21.98 9.18 -15.42
CA PRO A 141 21.49 9.72 -16.69
C PRO A 141 20.33 8.88 -17.26
N GLN A 142 20.38 7.55 -17.09
CA GLN A 142 19.33 6.64 -17.56
C GLN A 142 18.00 6.85 -16.81
N ASP A 143 18.04 7.09 -15.50
CA ASP A 143 16.84 7.39 -14.69
C ASP A 143 16.17 8.71 -15.09
N MET A 144 16.86 9.59 -15.83
CA MET A 144 16.27 10.83 -16.37
C MET A 144 15.91 10.70 -17.86
N ALA A 145 16.62 9.85 -18.63
CA ALA A 145 16.42 9.65 -20.06
C ALA A 145 15.23 8.73 -20.40
N GLY A 146 14.88 7.78 -19.53
CA GLY A 146 13.74 6.89 -19.71
C GLY A 146 14.06 5.57 -20.42
N PRO A 147 13.21 5.07 -21.34
CA PRO A 147 12.13 5.77 -22.03
C PRO A 147 10.94 6.14 -21.13
N TYR A 148 10.46 7.38 -21.27
CA TYR A 148 9.25 7.88 -20.64
C TYR A 148 8.24 8.28 -21.70
N VAL A 149 7.04 7.69 -21.62
CA VAL A 149 5.94 7.93 -22.56
C VAL A 149 4.69 8.18 -21.74
N LYS A 150 4.02 9.31 -21.96
CA LYS A 150 2.69 9.54 -21.38
C LYS A 150 1.72 8.53 -22.01
N ILE A 151 1.03 7.78 -21.18
CA ILE A 151 0.08 6.76 -21.63
C ILE A 151 -1.29 7.43 -21.85
N PRO A 152 -1.93 7.24 -23.02
CA PRO A 152 -3.31 7.69 -23.27
C PRO A 152 -4.33 6.99 -22.38
N ASP A 153 -5.50 7.61 -22.18
CA ASP A 153 -6.62 6.99 -21.46
C ASP A 153 -7.46 6.03 -22.32
N ASP A 154 -7.26 6.03 -23.64
CA ASP A 154 -7.94 5.21 -24.64
C ASP A 154 -7.13 3.93 -24.96
N PRO A 155 -7.67 2.72 -24.69
CA PRO A 155 -7.02 1.46 -25.03
C PRO A 155 -6.63 1.31 -26.50
N VAL A 156 -7.35 1.94 -27.43
CA VAL A 156 -7.02 1.88 -28.87
C VAL A 156 -5.72 2.61 -29.13
N GLU A 157 -5.49 3.77 -28.51
CA GLU A 157 -4.21 4.49 -28.59
C GLU A 157 -3.10 3.78 -27.80
N GLU A 158 -3.39 3.29 -26.59
CA GLU A 158 -2.46 2.46 -25.80
C GLU A 158 -1.94 1.26 -26.61
N SER A 159 -2.80 0.60 -27.40
CA SER A 159 -2.45 -0.58 -28.21
C SER A 159 -1.46 -0.29 -29.35
N ARG A 160 -1.29 0.99 -29.72
CA ARG A 160 -0.37 1.44 -30.79
C ARG A 160 0.99 1.85 -30.25
N LEU A 161 1.17 1.92 -28.92
CA LEU A 161 2.46 2.22 -28.29
C LEU A 161 3.43 1.03 -28.45
N PRO A 162 4.75 1.27 -28.40
CA PRO A 162 5.74 0.18 -28.36
C PRO A 162 5.76 -0.55 -27.02
N THR A 163 5.41 0.12 -25.93
CA THR A 163 5.38 -0.40 -24.56
C THR A 163 4.50 0.48 -23.67
N LEU A 164 3.84 -0.11 -22.67
CA LEU A 164 3.23 0.62 -21.56
C LEU A 164 4.30 0.84 -20.47
N GLY A 165 5.32 1.61 -20.83
CA GLY A 165 6.48 1.97 -19.99
C GLY A 165 6.11 2.91 -18.84
N TYR A 166 7.10 3.28 -18.02
CA TYR A 166 6.91 4.35 -17.02
C TYR A 166 6.62 5.69 -17.70
N GLN A 167 5.91 6.59 -17.04
CA GLN A 167 5.56 7.90 -17.58
C GLN A 167 6.53 9.01 -17.15
N ASN A 168 7.31 8.80 -16.08
CA ASN A 168 8.26 9.77 -15.53
C ASN A 168 9.31 9.11 -14.58
N PRO A 169 10.41 9.82 -14.22
CA PRO A 169 11.41 9.35 -13.27
C PRO A 169 10.87 9.04 -11.87
N GLU A 170 9.92 9.83 -11.36
CA GLU A 170 9.33 9.66 -10.03
C GLU A 170 8.62 8.31 -9.90
N GLU A 171 7.91 7.89 -10.94
CA GLU A 171 7.22 6.60 -11.04
C GLU A 171 8.22 5.44 -11.15
N ALA A 172 9.23 5.55 -12.03
CA ALA A 172 10.24 4.51 -12.22
C ALA A 172 11.09 4.27 -10.97
N LEU A 173 11.49 5.34 -10.27
CA LEU A 173 12.20 5.24 -8.99
C LEU A 173 11.25 4.83 -7.86
N GLY A 174 9.98 5.22 -7.92
CA GLY A 174 8.93 4.75 -7.02
C GLY A 174 8.78 3.23 -7.05
N GLU A 175 8.56 2.67 -8.25
CA GLU A 175 8.51 1.22 -8.50
C GLU A 175 9.80 0.52 -8.06
N ARG A 176 10.98 1.09 -8.38
CA ARG A 176 12.29 0.51 -8.01
C ARG A 176 12.53 0.43 -6.50
N PHE A 177 12.06 1.40 -5.74
CA PHE A 177 12.25 1.47 -4.28
C PHE A 177 10.97 1.17 -3.48
N HIS A 178 9.95 0.62 -4.15
CA HIS A 178 8.63 0.24 -3.63
C HIS A 178 7.91 1.41 -2.91
N VAL A 179 8.22 2.65 -3.30
CA VAL A 179 7.92 3.87 -2.54
C VAL A 179 6.96 4.76 -3.31
N SER A 180 5.97 5.33 -2.63
CA SER A 180 5.08 6.29 -3.27
C SER A 180 5.87 7.51 -3.77
N PRO A 181 5.60 8.04 -4.98
CA PRO A 181 6.23 9.27 -5.48
C PRO A 181 6.14 10.44 -4.48
N ARG A 182 5.03 10.50 -3.73
CA ARG A 182 4.83 11.48 -2.64
C ARG A 182 5.83 11.30 -1.50
N LEU A 183 6.07 10.08 -1.02
CA LEU A 183 7.05 9.85 0.05
C LEU A 183 8.48 10.05 -0.46
N LEU A 184 8.78 9.62 -1.69
CA LEU A 184 10.08 9.83 -2.33
C LEU A 184 10.43 11.33 -2.39
N ALA A 185 9.49 12.16 -2.83
CA ALA A 185 9.63 13.62 -2.83
C ALA A 185 9.72 14.19 -1.41
N ALA A 186 9.01 13.63 -0.42
CA ALA A 186 9.07 14.08 0.97
C ALA A 186 10.42 13.77 1.66
N LEU A 187 11.03 12.61 1.39
CA LEU A 187 12.39 12.25 1.83
C LEU A 187 13.47 13.13 1.18
N ASN A 188 13.13 13.72 0.03
CA ASN A 188 14.01 14.54 -0.79
C ASN A 188 13.47 15.96 -0.97
N LYS A 189 12.83 16.49 0.07
CA LYS A 189 12.51 17.91 0.15
C LYS A 189 13.78 18.71 -0.14
N ASP A 190 13.65 19.69 -1.04
CA ASP A 190 14.73 20.56 -1.51
C ASP A 190 15.84 19.85 -2.33
N ARG A 191 15.64 18.56 -2.69
CA ARG A 191 16.48 17.75 -3.59
C ARG A 191 15.64 17.15 -4.73
N PRO A 192 15.24 17.95 -5.74
CA PRO A 192 14.47 17.44 -6.89
C PRO A 192 15.27 16.35 -7.64
N LEU A 193 14.55 15.42 -8.28
CA LEU A 193 15.16 14.41 -9.14
C LEU A 193 15.84 15.09 -10.34
N ARG A 194 17.14 14.87 -10.47
CA ARG A 194 17.98 15.34 -11.56
C ARG A 194 19.25 14.50 -11.64
N GLU A 195 19.82 14.38 -12.82
CA GLU A 195 21.06 13.62 -13.03
C GLU A 195 22.17 14.03 -12.05
N GLY A 196 22.87 13.04 -11.51
CA GLY A 196 23.93 13.22 -10.52
C GLY A 196 23.46 13.63 -9.12
N GLN A 197 22.17 13.91 -8.92
CA GLN A 197 21.65 14.20 -7.58
C GLN A 197 21.65 12.93 -6.72
N MET A 198 22.30 13.00 -5.57
CA MET A 198 22.15 12.01 -4.53
C MET A 198 20.85 12.26 -3.74
N ILE A 199 20.03 11.22 -3.61
CA ILE A 199 18.73 11.23 -2.93
C ILE A 199 18.69 10.15 -1.84
N VAL A 200 17.81 10.31 -0.86
CA VAL A 200 17.53 9.30 0.17
C VAL A 200 16.35 8.44 -0.29
N VAL A 201 16.49 7.12 -0.20
CA VAL A 201 15.49 6.14 -0.65
C VAL A 201 15.29 5.04 0.40
N PRO A 202 14.10 4.40 0.45
CA PRO A 202 13.93 3.13 1.15
C PRO A 202 14.84 2.04 0.56
N ASP A 203 15.59 1.33 1.41
CA ASP A 203 16.62 0.38 1.00
C ASP A 203 16.04 -1.05 0.82
N VAL A 204 14.94 -1.17 0.07
CA VAL A 204 14.22 -2.44 -0.18
C VAL A 204 15.04 -3.45 -1.00
N LEU A 205 16.03 -2.98 -1.76
CA LEU A 205 16.85 -3.82 -2.65
C LEU A 205 17.76 -4.81 -1.91
N LYS A 206 17.97 -4.63 -0.60
CA LYS A 206 18.60 -5.61 0.30
C LYS A 206 17.58 -6.58 0.91
N ALA A 207 16.58 -6.98 0.14
CA ALA A 207 15.60 -8.00 0.54
C ALA A 207 16.30 -9.33 0.84
N GLN A 208 15.82 -10.06 1.84
CA GLN A 208 16.34 -11.38 2.17
C GLN A 208 15.88 -12.41 1.14
N ALA A 209 16.60 -13.53 1.03
CA ALA A 209 16.04 -14.72 0.40
C ALA A 209 14.81 -15.20 1.20
N LEU A 210 13.83 -15.81 0.53
CA LEU A 210 12.66 -16.38 1.20
C LEU A 210 13.11 -17.41 2.25
N ALA A 211 12.49 -17.38 3.43
CA ALA A 211 12.81 -18.28 4.52
C ALA A 211 12.25 -19.69 4.27
N GLY A 212 13.00 -20.50 3.52
CA GLY A 212 12.62 -21.85 3.11
C GLY A 212 12.04 -21.91 1.70
N LYS A 213 11.52 -23.08 1.32
CA LYS A 213 10.94 -23.33 -0.01
C LYS A 213 9.42 -23.13 0.03
N ALA A 214 8.88 -22.38 -0.92
CA ALA A 214 7.44 -22.29 -1.14
C ALA A 214 6.88 -23.62 -1.68
N THR A 215 5.80 -24.10 -1.06
CA THR A 215 5.09 -25.35 -1.40
C THR A 215 3.73 -25.04 -2.06
N GLY A 216 3.11 -23.92 -1.70
CA GLY A 216 1.82 -23.50 -2.21
C GLY A 216 1.49 -22.04 -1.87
N ILE A 217 0.35 -21.60 -2.40
CA ILE A 217 -0.21 -20.27 -2.20
C ILE A 217 -1.58 -20.41 -1.54
N ARG A 218 -1.89 -19.55 -0.57
CA ARG A 218 -3.24 -19.41 -0.01
C ARG A 218 -3.72 -17.96 -0.14
N ILE A 219 -4.86 -17.77 -0.80
CA ILE A 219 -5.47 -16.46 -1.03
C ILE A 219 -6.64 -16.31 -0.04
N ALA A 220 -6.47 -15.48 0.98
CA ALA A 220 -7.52 -15.18 1.97
C ALA A 220 -8.28 -13.92 1.51
N LYS A 221 -9.50 -14.10 0.98
CA LYS A 221 -10.26 -12.98 0.39
C LYS A 221 -10.76 -12.00 1.45
N SER A 222 -11.25 -12.49 2.58
CA SER A 222 -11.65 -11.70 3.75
C SER A 222 -10.54 -10.79 4.29
N GLU A 223 -9.29 -11.26 4.25
CA GLU A 223 -8.10 -10.51 4.67
C GLU A 223 -7.44 -9.69 3.55
N ARG A 224 -7.82 -9.92 2.28
CA ARG A 224 -7.14 -9.33 1.10
C ARG A 224 -5.63 -9.60 1.08
N MET A 225 -5.25 -10.82 1.45
CA MET A 225 -3.86 -11.28 1.48
C MET A 225 -3.64 -12.54 0.63
N LEU A 226 -2.50 -12.60 -0.05
CA LEU A 226 -1.91 -13.81 -0.62
C LEU A 226 -0.77 -14.26 0.30
N TYR A 227 -0.88 -15.46 0.85
CA TYR A 227 0.12 -16.10 1.69
C TYR A 227 0.97 -17.07 0.87
N LEU A 228 2.29 -16.99 1.03
CA LEU A 228 3.21 -18.07 0.65
C LEU A 228 3.29 -19.09 1.78
N LEU A 229 3.02 -20.35 1.45
CA LEU A 229 3.11 -21.48 2.35
C LEU A 229 4.43 -22.23 2.11
N GLY A 230 5.04 -22.72 3.19
CA GLY A 230 6.20 -23.60 3.18
C GLY A 230 5.86 -25.01 3.63
N GLU A 231 6.84 -25.71 4.21
CA GLU A 231 6.63 -27.02 4.82
C GLU A 231 5.58 -26.95 5.96
N GLY A 232 4.67 -27.93 6.00
CA GLY A 232 3.60 -28.01 7.02
C GLY A 232 2.63 -26.81 6.99
N ASP A 233 2.36 -26.25 5.81
CA ASP A 233 1.51 -25.06 5.59
C ASP A 233 1.92 -23.81 6.38
N LYS A 234 3.18 -23.76 6.85
CA LYS A 234 3.71 -22.60 7.56
C LYS A 234 3.75 -21.39 6.64
N VAL A 235 3.19 -20.26 7.09
CA VAL A 235 3.36 -18.97 6.41
C VAL A 235 4.82 -18.56 6.42
N ILE A 236 5.40 -18.34 5.23
CA ILE A 236 6.78 -17.90 5.02
C ILE A 236 6.89 -16.54 4.30
N GLY A 237 5.78 -16.03 3.78
CA GLY A 237 5.64 -14.68 3.23
C GLY A 237 4.18 -14.32 3.01
N ALA A 238 3.88 -13.04 2.82
CA ALA A 238 2.53 -12.55 2.55
C ALA A 238 2.54 -11.24 1.72
N PHE A 239 1.55 -11.09 0.85
CA PHE A 239 1.41 -9.94 -0.06
C PHE A 239 -0.04 -9.42 -0.06
N PRO A 240 -0.27 -8.10 -0.06
CA PRO A 240 -1.62 -7.54 -0.18
C PRO A 240 -2.15 -7.73 -1.60
N VAL A 241 -3.45 -7.98 -1.73
CA VAL A 241 -4.10 -8.25 -3.02
C VAL A 241 -5.40 -7.49 -3.23
N SER A 242 -5.67 -7.10 -4.48
CA SER A 242 -7.01 -6.65 -4.91
C SER A 242 -7.70 -7.75 -5.73
N PHE A 243 -9.01 -7.86 -5.59
CA PHE A 243 -9.85 -8.81 -6.33
C PHE A 243 -11.01 -8.11 -7.03
N GLY A 244 -11.69 -8.86 -7.88
CA GLY A 244 -12.98 -8.50 -8.45
C GLY A 244 -14.03 -8.20 -7.40
N GLY A 245 -14.95 -7.31 -7.74
CA GLY A 245 -16.14 -7.02 -6.95
C GLY A 245 -17.08 -8.23 -6.84
N ALA A 246 -18.18 -8.05 -6.11
CA ALA A 246 -19.21 -9.08 -5.93
C ALA A 246 -19.81 -9.59 -7.26
N GLU A 247 -19.71 -8.80 -8.34
CA GLU A 247 -20.20 -9.11 -9.68
C GLU A 247 -19.26 -10.05 -10.48
N ASN A 248 -17.95 -10.03 -10.22
CA ASN A 248 -16.95 -10.95 -10.82
C ASN A 248 -16.07 -11.60 -9.72
N PRO A 249 -16.63 -12.48 -8.88
CA PRO A 249 -15.92 -13.03 -7.74
C PRO A 249 -14.94 -14.16 -8.13
N LEU A 250 -13.73 -14.12 -7.55
CA LEU A 250 -12.91 -15.33 -7.44
C LEU A 250 -13.63 -16.28 -6.48
N GLN A 251 -14.20 -17.35 -6.99
CA GLN A 251 -14.85 -18.35 -6.16
C GLN A 251 -13.79 -19.09 -5.32
N PRO A 252 -14.04 -19.35 -4.02
CA PRO A 252 -13.20 -20.19 -3.20
C PRO A 252 -13.00 -21.59 -3.80
N GLY A 253 -11.87 -22.22 -3.50
CA GLY A 253 -11.53 -23.55 -3.97
C GLY A 253 -10.07 -23.71 -4.39
N GLN A 254 -9.72 -24.97 -4.67
CA GLN A 254 -8.38 -25.40 -5.03
C GLN A 254 -8.11 -25.16 -6.53
N MET A 255 -6.94 -24.60 -6.82
CA MET A 255 -6.45 -24.27 -8.16
C MET A 255 -4.95 -24.55 -8.24
N SER A 256 -4.36 -24.39 -9.43
CA SER A 256 -2.91 -24.39 -9.60
C SER A 256 -2.46 -23.34 -10.62
N ILE A 257 -1.18 -22.94 -10.56
CA ILE A 257 -0.58 -22.12 -11.60
C ILE A 257 -0.37 -22.98 -12.85
N VAL A 258 -0.97 -22.60 -13.98
CA VAL A 258 -0.85 -23.33 -15.26
C VAL A 258 0.05 -22.65 -16.27
N THR A 259 0.23 -21.33 -16.17
CA THR A 259 1.13 -20.52 -17.01
C THR A 259 1.84 -19.45 -16.19
N LYS A 260 3.04 -19.06 -16.63
CA LYS A 260 3.85 -17.98 -16.07
C LYS A 260 4.44 -17.21 -17.23
N VAL A 261 4.10 -15.94 -17.35
CA VAL A 261 4.50 -15.05 -18.45
C VAL A 261 5.10 -13.78 -17.85
N MET A 262 6.38 -13.56 -18.12
CA MET A 262 7.09 -12.32 -17.76
C MET A 262 6.83 -11.28 -18.85
N ASN A 263 6.61 -10.03 -18.47
CA ASN A 263 6.25 -8.91 -19.36
C ASN A 263 5.17 -9.31 -20.40
N PRO A 264 3.98 -9.72 -19.93
CA PRO A 264 2.89 -10.14 -20.80
C PRO A 264 2.37 -8.98 -21.67
N ASN A 265 1.82 -9.33 -22.84
CA ASN A 265 0.86 -8.45 -23.50
C ASN A 265 -0.50 -8.63 -22.81
N TYR A 266 -1.34 -7.60 -22.77
CA TYR A 266 -2.71 -7.75 -22.28
C TYR A 266 -3.67 -7.91 -23.45
N SER A 267 -4.33 -9.08 -23.51
CA SER A 267 -5.45 -9.33 -24.41
C SER A 267 -6.70 -8.69 -23.82
N TYR A 268 -6.98 -7.47 -24.24
CA TYR A 268 -8.21 -6.76 -23.90
C TYR A 268 -9.37 -7.37 -24.68
N ASP A 269 -10.37 -7.86 -23.95
CA ASP A 269 -11.61 -8.39 -24.51
C ASP A 269 -12.78 -7.69 -23.83
N PRO A 270 -13.50 -6.79 -24.52
CA PRO A 270 -14.55 -5.98 -23.90
C PRO A 270 -15.72 -6.84 -23.39
N SER A 271 -15.90 -8.05 -23.92
CA SER A 271 -16.94 -8.98 -23.44
C SER A 271 -16.66 -9.55 -22.03
N LEU A 272 -15.43 -9.41 -21.52
CA LEU A 272 -15.01 -9.87 -20.19
C LEU A 272 -14.93 -8.73 -19.15
N LEU A 273 -15.25 -7.49 -19.54
CA LEU A 273 -15.08 -6.29 -18.70
C LEU A 273 -16.43 -5.69 -18.32
N LYS A 274 -16.53 -5.17 -17.08
CA LYS A 274 -17.77 -4.51 -16.61
C LYS A 274 -18.06 -3.20 -17.35
N ASN A 275 -17.02 -2.37 -17.48
CA ASN A 275 -17.06 -1.07 -18.15
C ASN A 275 -15.94 -1.04 -19.21
N PRO A 276 -16.13 -1.66 -20.39
CA PRO A 276 -15.15 -1.57 -21.47
C PRO A 276 -14.95 -0.11 -21.89
N LYS A 277 -13.70 0.27 -22.16
CA LYS A 277 -13.31 1.60 -22.67
C LYS A 277 -13.20 1.66 -24.20
N ALA A 278 -13.18 0.50 -24.85
CA ALA A 278 -13.16 0.31 -26.30
C ALA A 278 -14.01 -0.92 -26.67
N ASP A 279 -14.64 -0.90 -27.85
CA ASP A 279 -15.58 -1.95 -28.30
C ASP A 279 -14.91 -3.13 -29.03
N GLU A 280 -13.67 -2.96 -29.50
CA GLU A 280 -12.91 -3.99 -30.20
C GLU A 280 -11.97 -4.78 -29.29
N LYS A 281 -11.56 -5.98 -29.72
CA LYS A 281 -10.53 -6.76 -29.03
C LYS A 281 -9.15 -6.19 -29.36
N LEU A 282 -8.38 -5.85 -28.33
CA LEU A 282 -7.09 -5.18 -28.48
C LEU A 282 -5.97 -6.01 -27.85
N ARG A 283 -4.76 -5.84 -28.37
CA ARG A 283 -3.55 -6.42 -27.78
C ARG A 283 -2.64 -5.29 -27.31
N LEU A 284 -2.72 -5.02 -26.02
CA LEU A 284 -1.97 -3.96 -25.36
C LEU A 284 -0.52 -4.41 -25.09
N PRO A 285 0.48 -3.56 -25.41
CA PRO A 285 1.89 -3.93 -25.36
C PRO A 285 2.38 -4.11 -23.92
N PRO A 286 3.48 -4.84 -23.69
CA PRO A 286 4.00 -5.09 -22.35
C PRO A 286 4.56 -3.82 -21.69
N GLY A 287 4.65 -3.83 -20.37
CA GLY A 287 5.31 -2.82 -19.55
C GLY A 287 4.76 -2.71 -18.13
N PRO A 288 5.38 -1.92 -17.25
CA PRO A 288 4.92 -1.71 -15.87
C PRO A 288 3.50 -1.14 -15.78
N ASN A 289 3.11 -0.25 -16.71
CA ASN A 289 1.77 0.33 -16.76
C ASN A 289 0.76 -0.53 -17.54
N ASN A 290 1.13 -1.74 -17.94
CA ASN A 290 0.17 -2.67 -18.52
C ASN A 290 -0.95 -3.02 -17.50
N PRO A 291 -2.22 -3.17 -17.89
CA PRO A 291 -3.30 -3.53 -16.96
C PRO A 291 -3.14 -4.85 -16.21
N VAL A 292 -2.28 -5.76 -16.69
CA VAL A 292 -1.83 -6.96 -15.94
C VAL A 292 -0.38 -6.88 -15.42
N GLY A 293 0.28 -5.74 -15.61
CA GLY A 293 1.61 -5.45 -15.09
C GLY A 293 2.73 -6.29 -15.69
N VAL A 294 3.82 -6.45 -14.92
CA VAL A 294 5.08 -7.08 -15.38
C VAL A 294 5.09 -8.62 -15.32
N VAL A 295 4.10 -9.26 -14.69
CA VAL A 295 3.95 -10.72 -14.64
C VAL A 295 2.49 -11.13 -14.71
N TRP A 296 2.21 -12.19 -15.46
CA TRP A 296 0.96 -12.96 -15.39
C TRP A 296 1.24 -14.41 -14.95
N LEU A 297 0.64 -14.83 -13.84
CA LEU A 297 0.58 -16.22 -13.38
C LEU A 297 -0.86 -16.73 -13.59
N GLY A 298 -1.10 -17.45 -14.69
CA GLY A 298 -2.43 -17.96 -15.03
C GLY A 298 -2.83 -19.11 -14.12
N LEU A 299 -4.08 -19.11 -13.64
CA LEU A 299 -4.64 -20.15 -12.79
C LEU A 299 -5.36 -21.22 -13.62
N SER A 300 -5.54 -22.41 -13.03
CA SER A 300 -6.30 -23.52 -13.64
C SER A 300 -7.79 -23.21 -13.87
N LYS A 301 -8.30 -22.12 -13.30
CA LYS A 301 -9.60 -21.55 -13.64
C LYS A 301 -9.45 -20.61 -14.84
N GLU A 302 -10.17 -20.89 -15.93
CA GLU A 302 -10.09 -20.13 -17.17
C GLU A 302 -10.36 -18.62 -16.99
N HIS A 303 -9.59 -17.78 -17.69
CA HIS A 303 -9.55 -16.32 -17.58
C HIS A 303 -9.06 -15.73 -16.24
N TRP A 304 -8.67 -16.55 -15.26
CA TRP A 304 -8.18 -16.08 -13.96
C TRP A 304 -6.65 -16.14 -13.86
N GLY A 305 -6.07 -15.14 -13.20
CA GLY A 305 -4.64 -15.04 -12.96
C GLY A 305 -4.29 -14.24 -11.71
N ILE A 306 -3.06 -14.44 -11.25
CA ILE A 306 -2.36 -13.60 -10.28
C ILE A 306 -1.37 -12.74 -11.07
N HIS A 307 -1.47 -11.41 -10.95
CA HIS A 307 -0.75 -10.50 -11.85
C HIS A 307 -0.39 -9.15 -11.21
N GLY A 308 0.45 -8.37 -11.88
CA GLY A 308 0.92 -7.05 -11.41
C GLY A 308 -0.10 -5.92 -11.63
N THR A 309 0.28 -4.69 -11.31
CA THR A 309 -0.58 -3.52 -11.59
C THR A 309 0.21 -2.23 -11.76
N ALA A 310 -0.30 -1.36 -12.64
CA ALA A 310 0.11 0.03 -12.83
C ALA A 310 -0.21 0.94 -11.61
N GLU A 311 -1.10 0.50 -10.71
CA GLU A 311 -1.71 1.34 -9.67
C GLU A 311 -1.35 0.87 -8.23
N PRO A 312 -0.07 0.89 -7.81
CA PRO A 312 0.33 0.35 -6.50
C PRO A 312 -0.37 1.02 -5.31
N SER A 313 -0.70 2.32 -5.41
CA SER A 313 -1.44 3.05 -4.38
C SER A 313 -2.89 2.58 -4.19
N GLN A 314 -3.49 1.90 -5.19
CA GLN A 314 -4.87 1.39 -5.17
C GLN A 314 -4.99 -0.03 -4.62
N MET A 315 -3.87 -0.64 -4.20
CA MET A 315 -3.83 -2.00 -3.66
C MET A 315 -4.74 -2.19 -2.44
N ALA A 316 -5.59 -3.20 -2.52
CA ALA A 316 -6.73 -3.50 -1.64
C ALA A 316 -7.84 -2.43 -1.55
N ARG A 317 -7.70 -1.26 -2.19
CA ARG A 317 -8.67 -0.14 -2.13
C ARG A 317 -9.75 -0.22 -3.22
N VAL A 318 -9.39 -0.70 -4.41
CA VAL A 318 -10.30 -0.80 -5.57
C VAL A 318 -10.70 -2.24 -5.88
N GLN A 319 -11.83 -2.40 -6.57
CA GLN A 319 -12.27 -3.66 -7.15
C GLN A 319 -11.65 -3.82 -8.55
N THR A 320 -11.22 -5.04 -8.88
CA THR A 320 -10.73 -5.38 -10.23
C THR A 320 -11.89 -5.87 -11.11
N ASN A 321 -11.63 -6.19 -12.38
CA ASN A 321 -12.63 -6.89 -13.23
C ASN A 321 -12.70 -8.41 -12.94
N GLY A 322 -11.99 -8.90 -11.91
CA GLY A 322 -11.95 -10.30 -11.52
C GLY A 322 -10.63 -10.62 -10.83
N CYS A 323 -9.56 -10.72 -11.63
CA CYS A 323 -8.25 -11.25 -11.26
C CYS A 323 -7.60 -10.69 -9.99
N VAL A 324 -6.63 -11.47 -9.47
CA VAL A 324 -5.85 -11.19 -8.27
C VAL A 324 -4.69 -10.25 -8.64
N ARG A 325 -4.80 -8.97 -8.30
CA ARG A 325 -3.72 -7.99 -8.48
C ARG A 325 -2.79 -7.98 -7.28
N LEU A 326 -1.50 -7.83 -7.53
CA LEU A 326 -0.42 -7.43 -6.62
C LEU A 326 0.26 -6.18 -7.21
N THR A 327 1.15 -5.53 -6.45
CA THR A 327 2.10 -4.57 -7.04
C THR A 327 3.04 -5.28 -8.03
N ASN A 328 3.62 -4.53 -8.94
CA ASN A 328 4.56 -5.06 -9.93
C ASN A 328 5.82 -5.68 -9.26
N TRP A 329 6.36 -5.06 -8.22
CA TRP A 329 7.43 -5.64 -7.41
C TRP A 329 7.03 -6.92 -6.67
N ASP A 330 5.83 -6.98 -6.07
CA ASP A 330 5.39 -8.16 -5.31
C ASP A 330 5.08 -9.35 -6.22
N VAL A 331 4.43 -9.13 -7.37
CA VAL A 331 4.23 -10.22 -8.35
C VAL A 331 5.56 -10.70 -8.95
N SER A 332 6.52 -9.80 -9.16
CA SER A 332 7.85 -10.16 -9.64
C SER A 332 8.59 -11.01 -8.61
N ARG A 333 8.53 -10.63 -7.33
CA ARG A 333 9.08 -11.39 -6.20
C ARG A 333 8.40 -12.76 -6.07
N LEU A 334 7.06 -12.82 -6.12
CA LEU A 334 6.29 -14.06 -6.15
C LEU A 334 6.72 -14.99 -7.31
N ALA A 335 6.90 -14.44 -8.50
CA ALA A 335 7.30 -15.21 -9.69
C ALA A 335 8.70 -15.85 -9.58
N THR A 336 9.55 -15.43 -8.64
CA THR A 336 10.84 -16.10 -8.39
C THR A 336 10.70 -17.44 -7.65
N VAL A 337 9.57 -17.67 -6.97
CA VAL A 337 9.31 -18.88 -6.17
C VAL A 337 8.06 -19.64 -6.61
N ALA A 338 7.18 -19.00 -7.39
CA ALA A 338 5.97 -19.58 -7.94
C ALA A 338 6.19 -20.04 -9.39
N ASP A 339 5.96 -21.33 -9.63
CA ASP A 339 6.11 -21.99 -10.94
C ASP A 339 4.86 -22.81 -11.30
N LYS A 340 4.79 -23.23 -12.56
CA LYS A 340 3.72 -24.09 -13.08
C LYS A 340 3.58 -25.37 -12.23
N GLY A 341 2.36 -25.66 -11.82
CA GLY A 341 2.01 -26.78 -10.94
C GLY A 341 1.93 -26.42 -9.46
N MET A 342 2.40 -25.23 -9.04
CA MET A 342 2.21 -24.77 -7.65
C MET A 342 0.72 -24.68 -7.31
N ALA A 343 0.34 -25.26 -6.16
CA ALA A 343 -1.02 -25.25 -5.66
C ALA A 343 -1.43 -23.84 -5.18
N VAL A 344 -2.70 -23.50 -5.40
CA VAL A 344 -3.31 -22.22 -5.04
C VAL A 344 -4.67 -22.50 -4.39
N ASP A 345 -4.79 -22.29 -3.09
CA ASP A 345 -6.06 -22.41 -2.37
C ASP A 345 -6.71 -21.02 -2.21
N VAL A 346 -7.94 -20.85 -2.71
CA VAL A 346 -8.71 -19.62 -2.51
C VAL A 346 -9.68 -19.83 -1.35
N GLN A 347 -9.52 -19.03 -0.29
CA GLN A 347 -10.38 -19.01 0.89
C GLN A 347 -11.27 -17.74 0.90
N ALA A 348 -12.34 -17.77 1.69
CA ALA A 348 -13.41 -16.77 1.71
C ALA A 348 -13.00 -15.39 2.24
#